data_AF-A0A357L8F6-F1
#
_entry.id   AF-A0A357L8F6-F1
#
_cell.length_a   1.000
_cell.length_b   1.000
_cell.length_c   1.000
_cell.angle_alpha   90.00
_cell.angle_beta   90.00
_cell.angle_gamma   90.00
#
_symmetry.space_group_name_H-M   'P 1'
#
loop_
_entity.id
_entity.type
_entity.pdbx_description
1 polymer ?
#
loop_
_entity_poly.entity_id
_entity_poly.type
_entity_poly.pdbx_seq_one_letter_code
_entity_poly.pdbx_strand_id
1 'polypeptide(L)'
;MSENASRFDQWIRTRFVDFNTALEEIYFAQADRAAVEAAGDAEKRALAEEGRVHVEALRREGNTDEGFDVAFDVLGDLGLWLAALRRHELTNPAREAKSPFAEASALGLHIGASIGVAPRFATSHLATHNRAVDGRPKCFTHLRDEKLFLDYNTRGIFAYKRAADALMRIVPLGVSHPVAETLFEDALTALNDVARWNDVLYTELDTDRFFYSVRPYYKPYRVGRQEYRGANAGD
;
A
#
# COMPACT_ATOMS: atom_id res chain seq x y z
N MET A 1 16.74 -12.44 -1.89
CA MET A 1 15.99 -11.60 -2.83
C MET A 1 16.68 -11.72 -4.17
N SER A 2 15.95 -12.21 -5.16
CA SER A 2 16.49 -12.39 -6.51
C SER A 2 16.86 -11.07 -7.18
N GLU A 3 17.63 -11.17 -8.26
CA GLU A 3 17.98 -10.00 -9.07
C GLU A 3 16.73 -9.37 -9.72
N ASN A 4 15.75 -10.17 -10.17
CA ASN A 4 14.52 -9.64 -10.75
C ASN A 4 13.66 -8.92 -9.71
N ALA A 5 13.56 -9.47 -8.50
CA ALA A 5 12.86 -8.82 -7.38
C ALA A 5 13.53 -7.50 -7.01
N SER A 6 14.86 -7.47 -6.92
CA SER A 6 15.63 -6.25 -6.63
C SER A 6 15.44 -5.18 -7.70
N ARG A 7 15.41 -5.56 -8.98
CA ARG A 7 15.16 -4.64 -10.10
C ARG A 7 13.74 -4.07 -10.07
N PHE A 8 12.75 -4.88 -9.69
CA PHE A 8 11.37 -4.40 -9.58
C PHE A 8 11.18 -3.46 -8.39
N ASP A 9 11.71 -3.81 -7.22
CA ASP A 9 11.75 -2.94 -6.03
C ASP A 9 12.41 -1.59 -6.35
N GLN A 10 13.56 -1.61 -7.03
CA GLN A 10 14.24 -0.38 -7.44
C GLN A 10 13.37 0.48 -8.37
N TRP A 11 12.67 -0.13 -9.33
CA TRP A 11 11.76 0.59 -10.23
C TRP A 11 10.57 1.19 -9.48
N ILE A 12 9.97 0.44 -8.55
CA ILE A 12 8.89 0.91 -7.67
C ILE A 12 9.33 2.11 -6.82
N ARG A 13 10.60 2.16 -6.40
CA ARG A 13 11.13 3.29 -5.60
C ARG A 13 11.56 4.50 -6.41
N THR A 14 11.58 4.40 -7.74
CA THR A 14 12.12 5.45 -8.61
C THR A 14 11.11 5.82 -9.69
N ARG A 15 11.22 5.25 -10.90
CA ARG A 15 10.43 5.64 -12.06
C ARG A 15 8.93 5.49 -11.85
N PHE A 16 8.50 4.48 -11.10
CA PHE A 16 7.11 4.33 -10.69
C PHE A 16 6.59 5.59 -9.98
N VAL A 17 7.35 6.12 -9.03
CA VAL A 17 7.01 7.33 -8.27
C VAL A 17 6.98 8.55 -9.18
N ASP A 18 7.96 8.65 -10.10
CA ASP A 18 8.03 9.76 -11.06
C ASP A 18 6.81 9.80 -11.98
N PHE A 19 6.41 8.65 -12.55
CA PHE A 19 5.23 8.57 -13.43
C PHE A 19 3.95 8.92 -12.71
N ASN A 20 3.73 8.34 -11.53
CA ASN A 20 2.56 8.63 -10.73
C ASN A 20 2.50 10.10 -10.33
N THR A 21 3.61 10.69 -9.90
CA THR A 21 3.68 12.12 -9.55
C THR A 21 3.36 13.01 -10.75
N ALA A 22 3.93 12.72 -11.92
CA ALA A 22 3.64 13.47 -13.14
C ALA A 22 2.14 13.40 -13.50
N LEU A 23 1.54 12.22 -13.41
CA LEU A 23 0.12 12.01 -13.62
C LEU A 23 -0.73 12.79 -12.61
N GLU A 24 -0.36 12.77 -11.32
CA GLU A 24 -1.07 13.55 -10.30
C GLU A 24 -1.08 15.04 -10.59
N GLU A 25 0.06 15.61 -10.98
CA GLU A 25 0.13 17.05 -11.30
C GLU A 25 -0.68 17.39 -12.55
N ILE A 26 -0.70 16.51 -13.56
CA ILE A 26 -1.59 16.66 -14.72
C ILE A 26 -3.05 16.68 -14.28
N TYR A 27 -3.47 15.70 -13.46
CA TYR A 27 -4.87 15.62 -13.06
C TYR A 27 -5.29 16.79 -12.18
N PHE A 28 -4.45 17.17 -11.22
CA PHE A 28 -4.75 18.22 -10.24
C PHE A 28 -4.83 19.62 -10.88
N ALA A 29 -4.15 19.83 -12.01
CA ALA A 29 -4.20 21.08 -12.78
C ALA A 29 -5.50 21.24 -13.61
N GLN A 30 -6.28 20.18 -13.81
CA GLN A 30 -7.53 20.25 -14.56
C GLN A 30 -8.66 20.91 -13.75
N ALA A 31 -9.67 21.42 -14.47
CA ALA A 31 -10.89 21.94 -13.85
C ALA A 31 -11.67 20.83 -13.12
N ASP A 32 -11.79 19.65 -13.75
CA ASP A 32 -12.22 18.43 -13.08
C ASP A 32 -11.01 17.59 -12.69
N ARG A 33 -10.62 17.70 -11.42
CA ARG A 33 -9.46 17.00 -10.85
C ARG A 33 -9.64 15.48 -10.74
N ALA A 34 -10.88 15.00 -10.85
CA ALA A 34 -11.19 13.56 -10.84
C ALA A 34 -11.17 12.94 -12.24
N ALA A 35 -11.18 13.75 -13.30
CA ALA A 35 -11.14 13.28 -14.68
C ALA A 35 -9.74 12.76 -15.04
N VAL A 36 -9.64 11.47 -15.34
CA VAL A 36 -8.35 10.85 -15.68
C VAL A 36 -8.30 10.25 -17.07
N GLU A 37 -9.43 9.91 -17.70
CA GLU A 37 -9.44 9.08 -18.91
C GLU A 37 -8.64 9.68 -20.08
N ALA A 38 -8.80 10.98 -20.33
CA ALA A 38 -8.23 11.66 -21.50
C ALA A 38 -6.91 12.42 -21.22
N ALA A 39 -6.24 12.12 -20.10
CA ALA A 39 -5.04 12.82 -19.67
C ALA A 39 -3.86 11.86 -19.40
N GLY A 40 -2.63 12.28 -19.73
CA GLY A 40 -1.41 11.56 -19.34
C GLY A 40 -1.17 10.23 -20.07
N ASP A 41 -1.61 10.10 -21.32
CA ASP A 41 -1.52 8.83 -22.07
C ASP A 41 -0.09 8.30 -22.21
N ALA A 42 0.89 9.20 -22.35
CA ALA A 42 2.30 8.83 -22.47
C ALA A 42 2.82 8.21 -21.17
N GLU A 43 2.59 8.88 -20.04
CA GLU A 43 3.01 8.43 -18.71
C GLU A 43 2.28 7.15 -18.29
N LYS A 44 0.98 7.04 -18.56
CA LYS A 44 0.20 5.82 -18.32
C LYS A 44 0.74 4.63 -19.09
N ARG A 45 1.04 4.82 -20.38
CA ARG A 45 1.59 3.77 -21.23
C ARG A 45 2.94 3.32 -20.69
N ALA A 46 3.83 4.26 -20.38
CA ALA A 46 5.15 3.96 -19.84
C ALA A 46 5.07 3.23 -18.49
N LEU A 47 4.22 3.68 -17.57
CA LEU A 47 3.96 3.03 -16.27
C LEU A 47 3.52 1.57 -16.44
N ALA A 48 2.61 1.31 -17.38
CA ALA A 48 2.12 -0.05 -17.63
C ALA A 48 3.16 -0.93 -18.34
N GLU A 49 3.83 -0.41 -19.36
CA GLU A 49 4.78 -1.18 -20.16
C GLU A 49 6.03 -1.53 -19.36
N GLU A 50 6.59 -0.58 -18.61
CA GLU A 50 7.79 -0.81 -17.80
C GLU A 50 7.51 -1.78 -16.65
N GLY A 51 6.41 -1.58 -15.90
CA GLY A 51 6.04 -2.51 -14.83
C GLY A 51 5.78 -3.93 -15.34
N ARG A 52 5.16 -4.06 -16.52
CA ARG A 52 4.93 -5.38 -17.16
C ARG A 52 6.22 -6.12 -17.49
N VAL A 53 7.31 -5.42 -17.84
CA VAL A 53 8.63 -6.04 -18.08
C VAL A 53 9.13 -6.72 -16.80
N HIS A 54 9.00 -6.05 -15.65
CA HIS A 54 9.41 -6.61 -14.36
C HIS A 54 8.53 -7.80 -13.95
N VAL A 55 7.22 -7.68 -14.08
CA VAL A 55 6.27 -8.76 -13.75
C VAL A 55 6.53 -10.01 -14.59
N GLU A 56 6.79 -9.86 -15.89
CA GLU A 56 7.07 -11.02 -16.75
C GLU A 56 8.43 -11.66 -16.42
N ALA A 57 9.43 -10.88 -16.01
CA ALA A 57 10.71 -11.43 -15.55
C ALA A 57 10.52 -12.29 -14.28
N LEU A 58 9.80 -11.77 -13.28
CA LEU A 58 9.46 -12.51 -12.06
C LEU A 58 8.63 -13.76 -12.34
N ARG A 59 7.65 -13.67 -13.24
CA ARG A 59 6.82 -14.82 -13.62
C ARG A 59 7.65 -15.94 -14.26
N ARG A 60 8.65 -15.60 -15.09
CA ARG A 60 9.56 -16.57 -15.72
C ARG A 60 10.51 -17.21 -14.73
N GLU A 61 10.93 -16.45 -13.73
CA GLU A 61 11.76 -16.96 -12.63
C GLU A 61 11.03 -18.03 -11.82
N GLY A 62 9.71 -17.87 -11.63
CA GLY A 62 8.88 -18.84 -10.90
C GLY A 62 9.07 -18.72 -9.38
N ASN A 63 8.71 -19.77 -8.65
CA ASN A 63 8.85 -19.77 -7.20
C ASN A 63 10.33 -19.99 -6.80
N THR A 64 10.89 -19.03 -6.07
CA THR A 64 12.28 -19.05 -5.60
C THR A 64 12.42 -19.53 -4.15
N ASP A 65 11.31 -19.71 -3.41
CA ASP A 65 11.29 -20.11 -1.99
C ASP A 65 12.19 -19.27 -1.07
N GLU A 66 12.27 -17.95 -1.31
CA GLU A 66 13.12 -17.03 -0.54
C GLU A 66 12.53 -16.61 0.82
N GLY A 67 11.52 -17.33 1.31
CA GLY A 67 10.85 -17.07 2.58
C GLY A 67 9.73 -16.01 2.52
N PHE A 68 9.00 -15.91 3.64
CA PHE A 68 7.80 -15.07 3.75
C PHE A 68 8.08 -13.59 3.45
N ASP A 69 9.11 -13.00 4.08
CA ASP A 69 9.36 -11.55 3.98
C ASP A 69 9.65 -11.12 2.54
N VAL A 70 10.40 -11.91 1.78
CA VAL A 70 10.72 -11.61 0.39
C VAL A 70 9.49 -11.80 -0.50
N ALA A 71 8.74 -12.88 -0.32
CA ALA A 71 7.50 -13.11 -1.06
C ALA A 71 6.47 -12.00 -0.79
N PHE A 72 6.35 -11.57 0.47
CA PHE A 72 5.47 -10.49 0.88
C PHE A 72 5.90 -9.14 0.27
N ASP A 73 7.19 -8.83 0.25
CA ASP A 73 7.69 -7.59 -0.36
C ASP A 73 7.45 -7.54 -1.89
N VAL A 74 7.70 -8.65 -2.59
CA VAL A 74 7.42 -8.78 -4.04
C VAL A 74 5.92 -8.64 -4.33
N LEU A 75 5.06 -9.23 -3.49
CA LEU A 75 3.62 -9.04 -3.60
C LEU A 75 3.22 -7.58 -3.39
N GLY A 76 3.90 -6.89 -2.47
CA GLY A 76 3.75 -5.46 -2.25
C GLY A 76 4.00 -4.64 -3.51
N ASP A 77 5.15 -4.85 -4.15
CA ASP A 77 5.54 -4.17 -5.39
C ASP A 77 4.56 -4.43 -6.54
N LEU A 78 4.16 -5.69 -6.71
CA LEU A 78 3.15 -6.07 -7.70
C LEU A 78 1.80 -5.39 -7.40
N GLY A 79 1.42 -5.38 -6.13
CA GLY A 79 0.19 -4.76 -5.65
C GLY A 79 0.17 -3.25 -5.86
N LEU A 80 1.27 -2.57 -5.53
CA LEU A 80 1.49 -1.13 -5.76
C LEU A 80 1.31 -0.80 -7.24
N TRP A 81 1.96 -1.57 -8.12
CA TRP A 81 1.80 -1.37 -9.54
C TRP A 81 0.35 -1.55 -10.01
N LEU A 82 -0.32 -2.66 -9.65
CA LEU A 82 -1.72 -2.91 -10.00
C LEU A 82 -2.68 -1.83 -9.46
N ALA A 83 -2.45 -1.36 -8.24
CA ALA A 83 -3.21 -0.28 -7.62
C ALA A 83 -3.05 1.04 -8.39
N ALA A 84 -1.84 1.34 -8.88
CA ALA A 84 -1.61 2.49 -9.75
C ALA A 84 -2.33 2.36 -11.10
N LEU A 85 -2.28 1.18 -11.74
CA LEU A 85 -3.03 0.94 -12.98
C LEU A 85 -4.53 1.14 -12.77
N ARG A 86 -5.06 0.70 -11.62
CA ARG A 86 -6.45 0.96 -11.24
C ARG A 86 -6.71 2.46 -11.07
N ARG A 87 -5.84 3.18 -10.37
CA ARG A 87 -5.98 4.62 -10.12
C ARG A 87 -6.04 5.42 -11.42
N HIS A 88 -5.26 5.01 -12.42
CA HIS A 88 -5.16 5.67 -13.74
C HIS A 88 -6.15 5.13 -14.77
N GLU A 89 -7.15 4.35 -14.33
CA GLU A 89 -8.21 3.75 -15.15
C GLU A 89 -7.70 2.86 -16.31
N LEU A 90 -6.50 2.29 -16.16
CA LEU A 90 -5.95 1.26 -17.05
C LEU A 90 -6.54 -0.13 -16.76
N THR A 91 -7.16 -0.29 -15.60
CA THR A 91 -8.08 -1.39 -15.27
C THR A 91 -9.22 -0.84 -14.43
N ASN A 92 -10.44 -1.35 -14.62
CA ASN A 92 -11.60 -0.98 -13.82
C ASN A 92 -12.55 -2.18 -13.63
N PRO A 93 -12.82 -2.62 -12.38
CA PRO A 93 -13.66 -3.79 -12.10
C PRO A 93 -15.10 -3.65 -12.60
N ALA A 94 -15.61 -2.43 -12.77
CA ALA A 94 -16.96 -2.17 -13.28
C ALA A 94 -17.07 -2.35 -14.80
N ARG A 95 -15.95 -2.36 -15.54
CA ARG A 95 -15.90 -2.46 -17.01
C ARG A 95 -15.41 -3.82 -17.49
N GLU A 96 -15.00 -4.68 -16.56
CA GLU A 96 -14.23 -5.89 -16.84
C GLU A 96 -14.85 -7.10 -16.15
N ALA A 97 -14.91 -8.23 -16.86
CA ALA A 97 -15.28 -9.52 -16.26
C ALA A 97 -14.09 -10.22 -15.58
N LYS A 98 -12.86 -9.85 -15.96
CA LYS A 98 -11.58 -10.33 -15.41
C LYS A 98 -10.53 -9.25 -15.60
N SER A 99 -9.50 -9.24 -14.76
CA SER A 99 -8.36 -8.34 -14.91
C SER A 99 -7.73 -8.46 -16.31
N PRO A 100 -7.42 -7.34 -16.99
CA PRO A 100 -6.72 -7.36 -18.27
C PRO A 100 -5.24 -7.72 -18.12
N PHE A 101 -4.68 -7.66 -16.91
CA PHE A 101 -3.30 -8.01 -16.60
C PHE A 101 -3.21 -9.45 -16.10
N ALA A 102 -3.30 -10.41 -17.02
CA ALA A 102 -3.40 -11.84 -16.71
C ALA A 102 -2.14 -12.39 -16.02
N GLU A 103 -0.97 -12.00 -16.49
CA GLU A 103 0.34 -12.41 -15.97
C GLU A 103 0.54 -11.91 -14.54
N ALA A 104 0.22 -10.63 -14.32
CA ALA A 104 0.26 -9.99 -13.00
C ALA A 104 -0.72 -10.65 -12.03
N SER A 105 -1.94 -10.93 -12.51
CA SER A 105 -2.94 -11.65 -11.73
C SER A 105 -2.49 -13.06 -11.34
N ALA A 106 -1.85 -13.79 -12.25
CA ALA A 106 -1.34 -15.12 -11.99
C ALA A 106 -0.23 -15.09 -10.93
N LEU A 107 0.71 -14.14 -11.04
CA LEU A 107 1.79 -13.97 -10.06
C LEU A 107 1.22 -13.60 -8.68
N GLY A 108 0.30 -12.64 -8.62
CA GLY A 108 -0.32 -12.20 -7.36
C GLY A 108 -1.11 -13.30 -6.68
N LEU A 109 -1.92 -14.07 -7.43
CA LEU A 109 -2.65 -15.22 -6.91
C LEU A 109 -1.72 -16.32 -6.40
N HIS A 110 -0.62 -16.57 -7.12
CA HIS A 110 0.36 -17.57 -6.71
C HIS A 110 1.03 -17.20 -5.39
N ILE A 111 1.56 -15.97 -5.29
CA ILE A 111 2.23 -15.51 -4.07
C ILE A 111 1.23 -15.38 -2.92
N GLY A 112 0.09 -14.72 -3.13
CA GLY A 112 -0.92 -14.55 -2.09
C GLY A 112 -1.39 -15.88 -1.49
N ALA A 113 -1.62 -16.89 -2.34
CA ALA A 113 -1.99 -18.22 -1.87
C ALA A 113 -0.85 -18.95 -1.15
N SER A 114 0.41 -18.78 -1.57
CA SER A 114 1.55 -19.48 -0.97
C SER A 114 1.89 -18.98 0.44
N ILE A 115 1.68 -17.70 0.70
CA ILE A 115 1.96 -17.06 2.00
C ILE A 115 0.70 -16.67 2.80
N GLY A 116 -0.49 -17.06 2.32
CA GLY A 116 -1.74 -16.93 3.08
C GLY A 116 -2.27 -15.51 3.22
N VAL A 117 -2.07 -14.65 2.21
CA VAL A 117 -2.50 -13.24 2.20
C VAL A 117 -3.32 -12.90 0.95
N ALA A 118 -4.02 -11.77 0.97
CA ALA A 118 -4.74 -11.30 -0.21
C ALA A 118 -3.76 -11.01 -1.36
N PRO A 119 -4.09 -11.37 -2.62
CA PRO A 119 -3.18 -11.29 -3.77
C PRO A 119 -3.06 -9.86 -4.35
N ARG A 120 -2.95 -8.86 -3.47
CA ARG A 120 -2.96 -7.43 -3.79
C ARG A 120 -2.09 -6.65 -2.80
N PHE A 121 -1.89 -5.36 -3.07
CA PHE A 121 -1.31 -4.45 -2.08
C PHE A 121 -2.22 -4.38 -0.84
N ALA A 122 -1.59 -4.32 0.33
CA ALA A 122 -2.22 -4.25 1.67
C ALA A 122 -1.53 -3.18 2.53
N THR A 123 -2.20 -2.72 3.57
CA THR A 123 -1.76 -1.59 4.41
C THR A 123 -0.34 -1.77 4.94
N SER A 124 0.02 -2.98 5.39
CA SER A 124 1.36 -3.29 5.88
C SER A 124 2.47 -3.03 4.86
N HIS A 125 2.24 -3.23 3.56
CA HIS A 125 3.26 -2.98 2.52
C HIS A 125 3.67 -1.50 2.42
N LEU A 126 2.78 -0.57 2.77
CA LEU A 126 3.08 0.87 2.79
C LEU A 126 3.24 1.45 4.20
N ALA A 127 2.99 0.65 5.24
CA ALA A 127 3.12 1.05 6.64
C ALA A 127 4.16 0.20 7.36
N THR A 128 3.71 -0.80 8.12
CA THR A 128 4.55 -1.53 9.10
C THR A 128 5.64 -2.40 8.49
N HIS A 129 5.55 -2.75 7.21
CA HIS A 129 6.50 -3.58 6.46
C HIS A 129 7.01 -2.84 5.22
N ASN A 130 7.14 -1.52 5.31
CA ASN A 130 7.64 -0.68 4.23
C ASN A 130 9.11 -0.31 4.48
N ARG A 131 10.03 -1.18 4.04
CA ARG A 131 11.47 -0.96 4.25
C ARG A 131 11.93 0.34 3.59
N ALA A 132 12.55 1.21 4.37
CA ALA A 132 13.22 2.40 3.87
C ALA A 132 14.63 2.07 3.35
N VAL A 133 15.00 2.67 2.20
CA VAL A 133 16.36 2.65 1.65
C VAL A 133 16.83 4.11 1.62
N ASP A 134 17.97 4.40 2.26
CA ASP A 134 18.48 5.76 2.46
C ASP A 134 17.43 6.73 3.03
N GLY A 135 16.64 6.24 3.99
CA GLY A 135 15.57 6.99 4.65
C GLY A 135 14.28 7.14 3.85
N ARG A 136 14.17 6.51 2.67
CA ARG A 136 13.00 6.60 1.78
C ARG A 136 12.24 5.27 1.70
N PRO A 137 11.05 5.16 2.33
CA PRO A 137 10.16 4.02 2.13
C PRO A 137 9.49 4.07 0.74
N LYS A 138 8.84 2.97 0.33
CA LYS A 138 8.01 2.91 -0.88
C LYS A 138 6.81 3.87 -0.76
N CYS A 139 6.37 4.42 -1.88
CA CYS A 139 5.19 5.27 -2.01
C CYS A 139 4.70 5.24 -3.46
N PHE A 140 3.51 5.77 -3.71
CA PHE A 140 2.97 5.99 -5.05
C PHE A 140 3.56 7.23 -5.71
N THR A 141 3.73 8.33 -4.96
CA THR A 141 4.07 9.67 -5.48
C THR A 141 5.10 10.36 -4.59
N HIS A 142 5.67 11.47 -5.08
CA HIS A 142 6.51 12.38 -4.28
C HIS A 142 5.69 13.39 -3.46
N LEU A 143 4.36 13.27 -3.43
CA LEU A 143 3.49 14.25 -2.80
C LEU A 143 3.63 14.24 -1.29
N ARG A 144 3.72 15.45 -0.70
CA ARG A 144 3.79 15.65 0.75
C ARG A 144 2.62 14.98 1.47
N ASP A 145 1.41 15.11 0.95
CA ASP A 145 0.20 14.61 1.60
C ASP A 145 0.11 13.08 1.61
N GLU A 146 0.70 12.41 0.62
CA GLU A 146 0.85 10.95 0.68
C GLU A 146 1.79 10.58 1.82
N LYS A 147 2.94 11.25 1.92
CA LYS A 147 3.89 11.00 3.00
C LYS A 147 3.26 11.21 4.38
N LEU A 148 2.54 12.32 4.58
CA LEU A 148 1.83 12.58 5.83
C LEU A 148 0.84 11.47 6.15
N PHE A 149 0.02 11.09 5.16
CA PHE A 149 -0.95 10.03 5.30
C PHE A 149 -0.27 8.71 5.72
N LEU A 150 0.78 8.28 5.02
CA LEU A 150 1.49 7.04 5.34
C LEU A 150 2.17 7.08 6.71
N ASP A 151 2.87 8.18 7.03
CA ASP A 151 3.61 8.33 8.28
C ASP A 151 2.68 8.28 9.50
N TYR A 152 1.59 9.06 9.49
CA TYR A 152 0.69 9.13 10.63
C TYR A 152 -0.22 7.92 10.76
N ASN A 153 -0.62 7.27 9.65
CA ASN A 153 -1.26 5.96 9.73
C ASN A 153 -0.30 4.93 10.36
N THR A 154 0.97 4.92 9.95
CA THR A 154 1.96 3.99 10.53
C THR A 154 2.16 4.22 12.02
N ARG A 155 2.23 5.49 12.46
CA ARG A 155 2.30 5.86 13.89
C ARG A 155 1.06 5.40 14.66
N GLY A 156 -0.13 5.63 14.10
CA GLY A 156 -1.40 5.19 14.67
C GLY A 156 -1.47 3.65 14.79
N ILE A 157 -1.08 2.93 13.74
CA ILE A 157 -1.03 1.45 13.74
C ILE A 157 -0.11 0.93 14.84
N PHE A 158 1.11 1.47 14.96
CA PHE A 158 2.03 1.03 16.03
C PHE A 158 1.51 1.41 17.42
N ALA A 159 0.82 2.53 17.58
CA ALA A 159 0.18 2.89 18.84
C ALA A 159 -0.96 1.92 19.21
N TYR A 160 -1.80 1.53 18.24
CA TYR A 160 -2.79 0.47 18.45
C TYR A 160 -2.17 -0.87 18.80
N LYS A 161 -1.07 -1.26 18.13
CA LYS A 161 -0.34 -2.50 18.46
C LYS A 161 0.20 -2.48 19.90
N ARG A 162 0.79 -1.36 20.35
CA ARG A 162 1.22 -1.21 21.75
C ARG A 162 0.07 -1.37 22.73
N ALA A 163 -1.08 -0.74 22.45
CA ALA A 163 -2.27 -0.88 23.29
C ALA A 163 -2.74 -2.33 23.37
N ALA A 164 -2.82 -3.02 22.22
CA ALA A 164 -3.21 -4.42 22.15
C ALA A 164 -2.25 -5.32 22.93
N ASP A 165 -0.94 -5.15 22.76
CA ASP A 165 0.08 -5.94 23.47
C ASP A 165 -0.02 -5.80 25.00
N ALA A 166 -0.23 -4.57 25.49
CA ALA A 166 -0.42 -4.31 26.92
C ALA A 166 -1.67 -5.03 27.45
N LEU A 167 -2.80 -4.91 26.73
CA LEU A 167 -4.06 -5.57 27.11
C LEU A 167 -3.96 -7.10 27.06
N MET A 168 -3.26 -7.66 26.08
CA MET A 168 -3.06 -9.11 25.94
C MET A 168 -2.27 -9.70 27.11
N ARG A 169 -1.37 -8.93 27.73
CA ARG A 169 -0.61 -9.36 28.93
C ARG A 169 -1.47 -9.42 30.19
N ILE A 170 -2.65 -8.80 30.21
CA ILE A 170 -3.61 -8.88 31.33
C ILE A 170 -4.33 -10.23 31.32
N VAL A 171 -4.56 -10.84 30.14
CA VAL A 171 -5.32 -12.10 29.99
C VAL A 171 -4.84 -13.22 30.93
N PRO A 172 -3.54 -13.56 31.01
CA PRO A 172 -3.07 -14.61 31.92
C PRO A 172 -3.06 -14.21 33.40
N LEU A 173 -3.12 -12.91 33.73
CA LEU A 173 -3.07 -12.40 35.10
C LEU A 173 -4.46 -12.26 35.72
N GLY A 174 -5.44 -11.88 34.90
CA GLY A 174 -6.77 -11.46 35.33
C GLY A 174 -6.81 -10.00 35.77
N VAL A 175 -7.97 -9.35 35.59
CA VAL A 175 -8.16 -7.91 35.84
C VAL A 175 -8.01 -7.51 37.31
N SER A 176 -8.13 -8.45 38.24
CA SER A 176 -7.95 -8.22 39.69
C SER A 176 -6.49 -8.35 40.15
N HIS A 177 -5.58 -8.72 39.26
CA HIS A 177 -4.17 -8.85 39.60
C HIS A 177 -3.58 -7.45 39.89
N PRO A 178 -2.76 -7.27 40.95
CA PRO A 178 -2.27 -5.94 41.35
C PRO A 178 -1.44 -5.23 40.27
N VAL A 179 -0.83 -5.96 39.34
CA VAL A 179 -0.05 -5.41 38.22
C VAL A 179 -0.92 -5.03 37.01
N ALA A 180 -2.20 -5.41 36.99
CA ALA A 180 -3.09 -5.10 35.88
C ALA A 180 -3.24 -3.59 35.66
N GLU A 181 -3.21 -2.79 36.73
CA GLU A 181 -3.22 -1.32 36.67
C GLU A 181 -2.12 -0.77 35.76
N THR A 182 -0.86 -1.21 35.94
CA THR A 182 0.27 -0.79 35.10
C THR A 182 0.04 -1.10 33.61
N LEU A 183 -0.52 -2.28 33.31
CA LEU A 183 -0.82 -2.66 31.93
C LEU A 183 -1.99 -1.86 31.33
N PHE A 184 -2.96 -1.47 32.15
CA PHE A 184 -4.03 -0.56 31.72
C PHE A 184 -3.49 0.86 31.46
N GLU A 185 -2.57 1.35 32.28
CA GLU A 185 -1.90 2.64 32.06
C GLU A 185 -1.08 2.66 30.77
N ASP A 186 -0.35 1.58 30.48
CA ASP A 186 0.38 1.40 29.22
C ASP A 186 -0.58 1.44 28.02
N ALA A 187 -1.72 0.73 28.11
CA ALA A 187 -2.73 0.72 27.06
C ALA A 187 -3.37 2.10 26.84
N LEU A 188 -3.71 2.80 27.93
CA LEU A 188 -4.26 4.15 27.89
C LEU A 188 -3.28 5.13 27.24
N THR A 189 -2.01 5.09 27.63
CA THR A 189 -0.96 5.93 27.04
C THR A 189 -0.84 5.70 25.55
N ALA A 190 -0.84 4.44 25.12
CA ALA A 190 -0.78 4.09 23.70
C ALA A 190 -2.04 4.56 22.93
N LEU A 191 -3.23 4.50 23.53
CA LEU A 191 -4.45 5.04 22.91
C LEU A 191 -4.45 6.57 22.83
N ASN A 192 -3.88 7.26 23.81
CA ASN A 192 -3.67 8.71 23.74
C ASN A 192 -2.73 9.09 22.61
N ASP A 193 -1.70 8.28 22.33
CA ASP A 193 -0.85 8.48 21.16
C ASP A 193 -1.63 8.32 19.84
N VAL A 194 -2.58 7.38 19.75
CA VAL A 194 -3.47 7.26 18.57
C VAL A 194 -4.22 8.57 18.34
N ALA A 195 -4.87 9.11 19.38
CA ALA A 195 -5.61 10.37 19.29
C ALA A 195 -4.68 11.51 18.85
N ARG A 196 -3.52 11.64 19.48
CA ARG A 196 -2.50 12.63 19.13
C ARG A 196 -2.10 12.57 17.66
N TRP A 197 -1.79 11.39 17.13
CA TRP A 197 -1.34 11.26 15.73
C TRP A 197 -2.46 11.54 14.74
N ASN A 198 -3.70 11.17 15.08
CA ASN A 198 -4.87 11.51 14.27
C ASN A 198 -5.14 13.02 14.27
N ASP A 199 -4.98 13.70 15.40
CA ASP A 199 -5.14 15.18 15.48
C ASP A 199 -4.11 15.90 14.62
N VAL A 200 -2.85 15.44 14.64
CA VAL A 200 -1.80 16.01 13.79
C VAL A 200 -2.09 15.77 12.32
N LEU A 201 -2.46 14.54 11.92
CA LEU A 201 -2.82 14.23 10.54
C LEU A 201 -4.02 15.08 10.08
N TYR A 202 -5.06 15.20 10.91
CA TYR A 202 -6.25 16.00 10.62
C TYR A 202 -5.91 17.47 10.39
N THR A 203 -4.93 18.00 11.13
CA THR A 203 -4.51 19.40 11.05
C THR A 203 -3.59 19.67 9.85
N GLU A 204 -2.69 18.73 9.51
CA GLU A 204 -1.62 18.97 8.54
C GLU A 204 -1.92 18.49 7.10
N LEU A 205 -2.88 17.58 6.94
CA LEU A 205 -3.21 16.96 5.65
C LEU A 205 -4.07 17.91 4.81
N ASP A 206 -3.63 18.19 3.58
CA ASP A 206 -4.48 18.88 2.62
C ASP A 206 -5.61 17.94 2.15
N THR A 207 -6.85 18.32 2.46
CA THR A 207 -8.04 17.54 2.14
C THR A 207 -8.26 17.34 0.64
N ASP A 208 -7.94 18.34 -0.18
CA ASP A 208 -8.09 18.27 -1.62
C ASP A 208 -7.00 17.36 -2.21
N ARG A 209 -5.74 17.57 -1.85
CA ARG A 209 -4.62 16.70 -2.30
C ARG A 209 -4.84 15.26 -1.86
N PHE A 210 -5.29 15.04 -0.63
CA PHE A 210 -5.63 13.70 -0.17
C PHE A 210 -6.74 13.06 -1.02
N PHE A 211 -7.86 13.77 -1.22
CA PHE A 211 -9.02 13.22 -1.89
C PHE A 211 -8.77 12.91 -3.37
N TYR A 212 -8.06 13.80 -4.08
CA TYR A 212 -7.83 13.67 -5.53
C TYR A 212 -6.54 12.95 -5.91
N SER A 213 -5.54 12.92 -5.02
CA SER A 213 -4.20 12.38 -5.36
C SER A 213 -3.70 11.23 -4.49
N VAL A 214 -4.24 11.04 -3.28
CA VAL A 214 -3.81 9.93 -2.39
C VAL A 214 -4.85 8.82 -2.36
N ARG A 215 -6.08 9.15 -1.94
CA ARG A 215 -7.20 8.22 -1.81
C ARG A 215 -7.48 7.38 -3.06
N PRO A 216 -7.34 7.89 -4.31
CA PRO A 216 -7.65 7.10 -5.51
C PRO A 216 -6.75 5.89 -5.75
N TYR A 217 -5.58 5.80 -5.10
CA TYR A 217 -4.73 4.60 -5.13
C TYR A 217 -5.27 3.43 -4.30
N TYR A 218 -6.26 3.67 -3.44
CA TYR A 218 -6.87 2.67 -2.56
C TYR A 218 -8.22 2.18 -3.12
N LYS A 219 -8.46 2.32 -4.43
CA LYS A 219 -9.67 1.82 -5.10
C LYS A 219 -9.67 0.28 -5.20
N PRO A 220 -10.84 -0.38 -5.19
CA PRO A 220 -10.95 -1.79 -5.54
C PRO A 220 -10.53 -2.08 -6.98
N TYR A 221 -9.93 -3.26 -7.21
CA TYR A 221 -9.57 -3.75 -8.54
C TYR A 221 -9.65 -5.28 -8.62
N ARG A 222 -9.68 -5.82 -9.85
CA ARG A 222 -9.69 -7.27 -10.07
C ARG A 222 -8.28 -7.85 -10.05
N VAL A 223 -8.14 -9.00 -9.39
CA VAL A 223 -7.00 -9.91 -9.54
C VAL A 223 -7.56 -11.25 -10.00
N GLY A 224 -7.21 -11.64 -11.22
CA GLY A 224 -7.92 -12.71 -11.93
C GLY A 224 -9.38 -12.30 -12.19
N ARG A 225 -10.34 -13.10 -11.72
CA ARG A 225 -11.78 -12.78 -11.84
C ARG A 225 -12.36 -12.08 -10.62
N GLN A 226 -11.71 -12.21 -9.47
CA GLN A 226 -12.23 -11.69 -8.20
C GLN A 226 -11.89 -10.22 -8.05
N GLU A 227 -12.83 -9.45 -7.53
CA GLU A 227 -12.61 -8.07 -7.12
C GLU A 227 -12.15 -8.06 -5.66
N TYR A 228 -11.07 -7.33 -5.39
CA TYR A 228 -10.54 -7.14 -4.05
C TYR A 228 -10.70 -5.67 -3.65
N ARG A 229 -11.33 -5.42 -2.50
CA ARG A 229 -11.43 -4.06 -1.94
C ARG A 229 -10.04 -3.46 -1.70
N GLY A 230 -9.95 -2.14 -1.70
CA GLY A 230 -8.74 -1.42 -1.28
C GLY A 230 -8.35 -1.71 0.17
N ALA A 231 -7.08 -1.41 0.46
CA ALA A 231 -6.52 -1.49 1.80
C ALA A 231 -7.07 -0.37 2.70
N ASN A 232 -7.28 -0.68 3.99
CA ASN A 232 -7.75 0.27 4.99
C ASN A 232 -6.72 0.42 6.11
N ALA A 233 -6.67 1.58 6.75
CA ALA A 233 -5.76 1.82 7.88
C ALA A 233 -5.92 0.85 9.07
N GLY A 234 -7.08 0.20 9.20
CA GLY A 234 -7.35 -0.81 10.22
C GLY A 234 -7.12 -2.27 9.79
N ASP A 235 -6.61 -2.50 8.58
CA ASP A 235 -6.13 -3.83 8.13
C ASP A 235 -4.73 -4.12 8.69
#